data_AF-A0A5A7QRG8-F1
#
_entry.id   AF-A0A5A7QRG8-F1
#
_cell.length_a   1.000
_cell.length_b   1.000
_cell.length_c   1.000
_cell.angle_alpha   90.00
_cell.angle_beta   90.00
_cell.angle_gamma   90.00
#
_symmetry.space_group_name_H-M   'P 1'
#
loop_
_entity.id
_entity.type
_entity.pdbx_description
1 polymer ?
#
loop_
_entity_poly.entity_id
_entity_poly.type
_entity_poly.pdbx_seq_one_letter_code
_entity_poly.pdbx_strand_id
1 'polypeptide(L)'
;MNHEVQTVKDAVLKLQCSLLEGIKHESQLTTSGALLSQSDYQDVVTERTIAGICGHPLCTNPLPTERPRKGRYRVSLKEHKVYDLQETYKYCSTGCLINSRTFAATLKEERPSDLNLAKLRGILNLFYGPISGPNDVGMSGNGDMGLSGLRIEEKMGKTAGEVSVEEWIGPSNAIDGYVPRREKNLDAGQSNNDRKSGKKEHIGKFSSWVVLFVLC
;
A
#
# COMPACT_ATOMS: atom_id res chain seq x y z
N MET A 1 -21.28 -26.96 -7.14
CA MET A 1 -20.69 -27.45 -8.40
C MET A 1 -19.30 -26.88 -8.52
N ASN A 2 -18.32 -27.74 -8.22
CA ASN A 2 -16.88 -27.71 -8.50
C ASN A 2 -16.31 -26.43 -9.13
N HIS A 3 -15.38 -25.80 -8.42
CA HIS A 3 -14.19 -25.27 -9.07
C HIS A 3 -12.95 -25.68 -8.29
N GLU A 4 -12.82 -26.99 -8.02
CA GLU A 4 -11.51 -27.62 -7.82
C GLU A 4 -10.77 -27.65 -9.16
N VAL A 5 -10.37 -26.48 -9.63
CA VAL A 5 -9.22 -26.36 -10.51
C VAL A 5 -8.18 -25.67 -9.66
N GLN A 6 -7.41 -26.46 -8.91
CA GLN A 6 -6.15 -26.00 -8.32
C GLN A 6 -5.18 -25.73 -9.47
N THR A 7 -5.41 -24.62 -10.16
CA THR A 7 -4.42 -24.06 -11.05
C THR A 7 -3.23 -23.64 -10.20
N VAL A 8 -2.03 -23.70 -10.76
CA VAL A 8 -0.82 -23.21 -10.09
C VAL A 8 -1.02 -21.78 -9.58
N LYS A 9 -1.72 -20.96 -10.36
CA LYS A 9 -2.04 -19.57 -10.00
C LYS A 9 -2.91 -19.45 -8.75
N ASP A 10 -3.96 -20.26 -8.63
CA ASP A 10 -4.82 -20.28 -7.45
C ASP A 10 -4.07 -20.74 -6.20
N ALA A 11 -3.20 -21.76 -6.34
CA ALA A 11 -2.37 -22.23 -5.23
C ALA A 11 -1.37 -21.15 -4.77
N VAL A 12 -0.71 -20.48 -5.71
CA VAL A 12 0.23 -19.37 -5.42
C VAL A 12 -0.50 -18.22 -4.73
N LEU A 13 -1.68 -17.83 -5.23
CA LEU A 13 -2.47 -16.76 -4.64
C LEU A 13 -2.84 -17.07 -3.18
N LYS A 14 -3.28 -18.30 -2.90
CA LYS A 14 -3.60 -18.74 -1.53
C LYS A 14 -2.38 -18.65 -0.61
N LEU A 15 -1.21 -19.05 -1.09
CA LEU A 15 0.04 -18.94 -0.34
C LEU A 15 0.48 -17.50 -0.14
N GLN A 16 0.28 -16.62 -1.12
CA GLN A 16 0.53 -15.19 -0.94
C GLN A 16 -0.38 -14.65 0.16
N CYS A 17 -1.68 -14.93 0.12
CA CYS A 17 -2.61 -14.50 1.17
C CYS A 17 -2.23 -15.01 2.57
N SER A 18 -1.79 -16.27 2.71
CA SER A 18 -1.34 -16.78 4.00
C SER A 18 -0.05 -16.12 4.49
N LEU A 19 0.87 -15.79 3.58
CA LEU A 19 2.07 -15.02 3.90
C LEU A 19 1.78 -13.55 4.27
N LEU A 20 0.71 -12.95 3.73
CA LEU A 20 0.27 -11.60 4.08
C LEU A 20 -0.28 -11.55 5.50
N GLU A 21 -1.09 -12.52 5.91
CA GLU A 21 -1.61 -12.61 7.28
C GLU A 21 -0.48 -12.90 8.28
N GLY A 22 0.50 -13.70 7.88
CA GLY A 22 1.68 -14.02 8.67
C GLY A 22 1.74 -15.50 9.05
N ILE A 23 2.97 -16.02 9.12
CA ILE A 23 3.24 -17.43 9.34
C ILE A 23 3.87 -17.63 10.72
N LYS A 24 3.55 -18.76 11.38
CA LYS A 24 4.10 -19.11 12.70
C LYS A 24 5.37 -19.96 12.62
N HIS A 25 5.47 -20.83 11.61
CA HIS A 25 6.55 -21.82 11.50
C HIS A 25 7.47 -21.57 10.31
N GLU A 26 8.79 -21.68 10.53
CA GLU A 26 9.79 -21.56 9.46
C GLU A 26 9.64 -22.64 8.39
N SER A 27 9.22 -23.85 8.77
CA SER A 27 8.96 -24.95 7.83
C SER A 27 7.92 -24.58 6.76
N GLN A 28 6.89 -23.82 7.14
CA GLN A 28 5.86 -23.33 6.22
C GLN A 28 6.46 -22.31 5.24
N LEU A 29 7.28 -21.38 5.72
CA LEU A 29 7.95 -20.39 4.86
C LEU A 29 8.86 -21.06 3.82
N THR A 30 9.71 -21.99 4.26
CA THR A 30 10.62 -22.74 3.37
C THR A 30 9.85 -23.57 2.34
N THR A 31 8.73 -24.17 2.76
CA THR A 31 7.89 -24.97 1.86
C THR A 31 7.21 -24.09 0.80
N SER A 32 6.74 -22.90 1.16
CA SER A 32 6.19 -21.93 0.20
C SER A 32 7.19 -21.52 -0.86
N GLY A 33 8.49 -21.47 -0.51
CA GLY A 33 9.55 -21.15 -1.44
C GLY A 33 9.71 -22.13 -2.61
N ALA A 34 9.12 -23.33 -2.53
CA ALA A 34 9.09 -24.27 -3.64
C ALA A 34 8.14 -23.84 -4.78
N LEU A 35 7.16 -22.97 -4.49
CA LEU A 35 6.14 -22.53 -5.45
C LEU A 35 6.25 -21.06 -5.82
N LEU A 36 6.76 -20.23 -4.91
CA LEU A 36 6.90 -18.79 -5.10
C LEU A 36 8.17 -18.46 -5.88
N SER A 37 8.06 -17.48 -6.77
CA SER A 37 9.23 -16.81 -7.32
C SER A 37 9.74 -15.71 -6.39
N GLN A 38 10.93 -15.21 -6.69
CA GLN A 38 11.49 -14.05 -6.02
C GLN A 38 10.59 -12.82 -6.18
N SER A 39 9.98 -12.60 -7.36
CA SER A 39 9.03 -11.51 -7.57
C SER A 39 7.79 -11.64 -6.69
N ASP A 40 7.20 -12.84 -6.66
CA ASP A 40 5.98 -13.11 -5.88
C ASP A 40 6.22 -12.87 -4.38
N TYR A 41 7.44 -13.14 -3.88
CA TYR A 41 7.83 -12.83 -2.50
C TYR A 41 8.05 -11.34 -2.26
N GLN A 42 8.66 -10.62 -3.21
CA GLN A 42 8.81 -9.17 -3.08
C GLN A 42 7.46 -8.46 -3.00
N ASP A 43 6.47 -8.93 -3.76
CA ASP A 43 5.10 -8.42 -3.70
C ASP A 43 4.49 -8.63 -2.30
N VAL A 44 4.67 -9.81 -1.71
CA VAL A 44 4.25 -10.08 -0.32
C VAL A 44 4.91 -9.10 0.66
N VAL A 45 6.22 -8.86 0.53
CA VAL A 45 6.95 -7.92 1.38
C VAL A 45 6.39 -6.50 1.23
N THR A 46 6.10 -6.07 -0.01
CA THR A 46 5.55 -4.73 -0.27
C THR A 46 4.15 -4.59 0.29
N GLU A 47 3.27 -5.56 0.07
CA GLU A 47 1.89 -5.54 0.59
C GLU A 47 1.86 -5.53 2.12
N ARG A 48 2.69 -6.34 2.79
CA ARG A 48 2.85 -6.29 4.26
C ARG A 48 3.31 -4.91 4.74
N THR A 49 4.25 -4.30 4.01
CA THR A 49 4.77 -2.96 4.32
C THR A 49 3.70 -1.87 4.13
N ILE A 50 2.81 -2.02 3.13
CA ILE A 50 1.66 -1.14 2.90
C ILE A 50 0.67 -1.27 4.05
N ALA A 51 0.43 -2.49 4.53
CA ALA A 51 -0.39 -2.77 5.72
C ALA A 51 0.26 -2.29 7.04
N GLY A 52 1.49 -1.75 7.01
CA GLY A 52 2.18 -1.24 8.19
C GLY A 52 2.75 -2.33 9.10
N ILE A 53 2.93 -3.55 8.59
CA ILE A 53 3.51 -4.69 9.31
C ILE A 53 4.89 -5.00 8.71
N CYS A 54 5.79 -5.56 9.51
CA CYS A 54 7.11 -6.00 9.06
C CYS A 54 7.00 -6.92 7.83
N GLY A 55 7.81 -6.63 6.81
CA GLY A 55 7.83 -7.38 5.55
C GLY A 55 8.29 -8.84 5.69
N HIS A 56 8.93 -9.21 6.80
CA HIS A 56 9.30 -10.61 7.04
C HIS A 56 8.06 -11.42 7.50
N PRO A 57 7.63 -12.49 6.80
CA PRO A 57 6.36 -13.16 7.09
C PRO A 57 6.24 -13.82 8.47
N LEU A 58 7.37 -14.16 9.11
CA LEU A 58 7.40 -14.71 10.48
C LEU A 58 7.28 -13.61 11.55
N CYS A 59 7.33 -12.34 11.15
CA CYS A 59 7.31 -11.20 12.05
C CYS A 59 5.99 -10.45 11.90
N THR A 60 5.24 -10.34 13.00
CA THR A 60 3.99 -9.58 13.09
C THR A 60 4.18 -8.20 13.73
N ASN A 61 5.43 -7.77 13.95
CA ASN A 61 5.70 -6.47 14.53
C ASN A 61 5.25 -5.35 13.58
N PRO A 62 4.61 -4.29 14.09
CA PRO A 62 4.27 -3.13 13.28
C PRO A 62 5.53 -2.38 12.84
N LEU A 63 5.47 -1.77 11.67
CA LEU A 63 6.50 -0.85 11.21
C LEU A 63 6.32 0.53 11.84
N PRO A 64 7.40 1.29 12.04
CA PRO A 64 7.31 2.66 12.51
C PRO A 64 6.48 3.52 11.54
N THR A 65 5.41 4.14 12.05
CA THR A 65 4.52 5.03 11.29
C THR A 65 5.26 6.29 10.80
N GLU A 66 6.20 6.79 11.60
CA GLU A 66 7.01 7.96 11.24
C GLU A 66 8.20 7.56 10.38
N ARG A 67 7.97 7.54 9.06
CA ARG A 67 9.07 7.44 8.10
C ARG A 67 9.83 8.77 8.08
N PRO A 68 11.14 8.79 8.38
CA PRO A 68 11.90 10.02 8.30
C PRO A 68 11.78 10.60 6.89
N ARG A 69 11.54 11.91 6.75
CA ARG A 69 11.60 12.62 5.44
C ARG A 69 13.02 12.69 4.85
N LYS A 70 13.91 11.82 5.31
CA LYS A 70 15.30 11.74 4.86
C LYS A 70 15.33 11.13 3.46
N GLY A 71 16.41 11.41 2.72
CA GLY A 71 16.62 10.87 1.37
C GLY A 71 16.69 9.34 1.35
N ARG A 72 16.64 8.76 0.16
CA ARG A 72 16.62 7.30 -0.06
C ARG A 72 17.90 6.59 0.40
N TYR A 73 19.05 7.25 0.34
CA TYR A 73 20.35 6.63 0.61
C TYR A 73 21.01 7.19 1.88
N ARG A 74 21.72 6.34 2.60
CA ARG A 74 22.59 6.71 3.73
C ARG A 74 24.01 6.23 3.47
N VAL A 75 24.97 7.15 3.46
CA VAL A 75 26.39 6.84 3.32
C VAL A 75 27.03 6.67 4.70
N SER A 76 27.66 5.53 4.96
CA SER A 76 28.49 5.33 6.15
C SER A 76 29.96 5.41 5.75
N LEU A 77 30.66 6.40 6.30
CA LEU A 77 32.11 6.56 6.10
C LEU A 77 32.92 5.52 6.87
N LYS A 78 32.38 4.93 7.95
CA LYS A 78 33.08 3.90 8.73
C LYS A 78 33.22 2.58 7.97
N GLU A 79 32.18 2.22 7.22
CA GLU A 79 32.13 0.96 6.47
C GLU A 79 32.35 1.13 4.97
N HIS A 80 32.51 2.38 4.50
CA HIS A 80 32.53 2.74 3.07
C HIS A 80 31.37 2.11 2.28
N LYS A 81 30.16 2.16 2.84
CA LYS A 81 28.95 1.56 2.26
C LYS A 81 27.83 2.57 2.14
N VAL A 82 27.11 2.48 1.03
CA VAL A 82 25.85 3.20 0.80
C VAL A 82 24.71 2.23 1.07
N TYR A 83 23.85 2.56 2.04
CA TYR A 83 22.65 1.79 2.35
C TYR A 83 21.44 2.42 1.68
N ASP A 84 20.59 1.58 1.11
CA ASP A 84 19.25 1.98 0.72
C ASP A 84 18.33 1.95 1.94
N LEU A 85 17.85 3.12 2.35
CA LEU A 85 16.94 3.24 3.47
C LEU A 85 15.55 2.69 3.13
N GLN A 86 15.12 2.74 1.85
CA GLN A 86 13.82 2.19 1.45
C GLN A 86 13.74 0.70 1.72
N GLU A 87 14.81 -0.05 1.48
CA GLU A 87 14.89 -1.47 1.79
C GLU A 87 14.80 -1.70 3.31
N THR A 88 15.53 -0.90 4.09
CA THR A 88 15.50 -1.02 5.56
C THR A 88 14.14 -0.69 6.17
N TYR A 89 13.38 0.22 5.56
CA TYR A 89 12.06 0.65 6.06
C TYR A 89 10.95 -0.38 5.84
N LYS A 90 11.19 -1.44 5.07
CA LYS A 90 10.26 -2.57 4.92
C LYS A 90 10.27 -3.51 6.14
N TYR A 91 11.23 -3.34 7.05
CA TYR A 91 11.45 -4.26 8.17
C TYR A 91 11.55 -3.53 9.52
N CYS A 92 11.17 -4.22 10.60
CA CYS A 92 11.27 -3.66 11.95
C CYS A 92 12.71 -3.65 12.50
N SER A 93 13.59 -4.51 11.98
CA SER A 93 14.97 -4.66 12.45
C SER A 93 15.90 -5.14 11.35
N THR A 94 17.22 -4.96 11.55
CA THR A 94 18.26 -5.46 10.64
C THR A 94 18.25 -6.98 10.53
N GLY A 95 17.90 -7.70 11.60
CA GLY A 95 17.74 -9.15 11.58
C GLY A 95 16.62 -9.62 10.64
N CYS A 96 15.45 -8.95 10.68
CA CYS A 96 14.34 -9.26 9.77
C CYS A 96 14.70 -8.96 8.31
N LEU A 97 15.44 -7.87 8.06
CA LEU A 97 15.96 -7.57 6.73
C LEU A 97 16.89 -8.68 6.23
N ILE A 98 17.86 -9.09 7.04
CA ILE A 98 18.81 -10.14 6.66
C ILE A 98 18.07 -11.46 6.41
N ASN A 99 17.21 -11.90 7.32
CA ASN A 99 16.47 -13.16 7.20
C ASN A 99 15.53 -13.18 5.97
N SER A 100 14.84 -12.06 5.71
CA SER A 100 13.99 -11.93 4.54
C SER A 100 14.81 -11.94 3.25
N ARG A 101 15.97 -11.28 3.23
CA ARG A 101 16.88 -11.27 2.09
C ARG A 101 17.53 -12.62 1.83
N THR A 102 17.95 -13.33 2.88
CA THR A 102 18.50 -14.68 2.75
C THR A 102 17.45 -15.63 2.21
N PHE A 103 16.21 -15.55 2.71
CA PHE A 103 15.12 -16.34 2.17
C PHE A 103 14.84 -16.00 0.70
N ALA A 104 14.72 -14.72 0.35
CA ALA A 104 14.51 -14.28 -1.03
C ALA A 104 15.61 -14.78 -1.99
N ALA A 105 16.85 -14.88 -1.51
CA ALA A 105 17.97 -15.42 -2.28
C ALA A 105 17.91 -16.95 -2.49
N THR A 106 17.13 -17.68 -1.68
CA THR A 106 16.88 -19.12 -1.90
C THR A 106 15.79 -19.39 -2.93
N LEU A 107 15.00 -18.38 -3.29
CA LEU A 107 13.90 -18.49 -4.25
C LEU A 107 14.42 -18.47 -5.69
N LYS A 108 13.65 -19.06 -6.59
CA LYS A 108 13.92 -19.00 -8.03
C LYS A 108 13.45 -17.66 -8.60
N GLU A 109 14.19 -17.12 -9.56
CA GLU A 109 13.85 -15.87 -10.24
C GLU A 109 12.55 -16.01 -11.06
N GLU A 110 12.41 -17.12 -11.78
CA GLU A 110 11.22 -17.45 -12.56
C GLU A 110 10.35 -18.51 -11.88
N ARG A 111 9.04 -18.44 -12.15
CA ARG A 111 8.09 -19.46 -11.67
C ARG A 111 8.41 -20.83 -12.27
N PRO A 112 8.49 -21.89 -11.47
CA PRO A 112 8.74 -23.23 -11.98
C PRO A 112 7.58 -23.70 -12.86
N SER A 113 7.89 -24.05 -14.11
CA SER A 113 6.89 -24.56 -15.07
C SER A 113 6.46 -26.00 -14.77
N ASP A 114 7.32 -26.78 -14.12
CA ASP A 114 7.14 -28.23 -13.88
C ASP A 114 6.61 -28.56 -12.47
N LEU A 115 5.50 -27.93 -12.08
CA LEU A 115 4.89 -28.19 -10.78
C LEU A 115 3.97 -29.41 -10.84
N ASN A 116 4.36 -30.48 -10.15
CA ASN A 116 3.51 -31.66 -9.97
C ASN A 116 2.35 -31.36 -9.01
N LEU A 117 1.12 -31.73 -9.41
CA LEU A 117 -0.10 -31.54 -8.64
C LEU A 117 -0.04 -32.14 -7.22
N ALA A 118 0.66 -33.27 -7.03
CA ALA A 118 0.82 -33.89 -5.72
C ALA A 118 1.69 -33.02 -4.78
N LYS A 119 2.73 -32.37 -5.30
CA LYS A 119 3.55 -31.43 -4.52
C LYS A 119 2.72 -30.21 -4.13
N LEU A 120 1.94 -29.66 -5.06
CA LEU A 120 1.03 -28.54 -4.79
C LEU A 120 0.07 -28.86 -3.64
N ARG A 121 -0.60 -30.02 -3.71
CA ARG A 121 -1.52 -30.46 -2.65
C ARG A 121 -0.82 -30.66 -1.31
N GLY A 122 0.37 -31.27 -1.30
CA GLY A 122 1.15 -31.46 -0.07
C GLY A 122 1.49 -30.13 0.61
N ILE A 123 1.88 -29.12 -0.19
CA ILE A 123 2.19 -27.78 0.30
C ILE A 123 0.93 -27.11 0.85
N LEU A 124 -0.19 -27.14 0.12
CA LEU A 124 -1.45 -26.53 0.60
C LEU A 124 -1.95 -27.17 1.90
N ASN A 125 -1.81 -28.49 2.07
CA ASN A 125 -2.19 -29.18 3.29
C ASN A 125 -1.36 -28.76 4.51
N LEU A 126 -0.11 -28.30 4.33
CA LEU A 126 0.69 -27.77 5.44
C LEU A 126 0.21 -26.41 5.95
N PHE A 127 -0.54 -25.68 5.13
CA PHE A 127 -1.09 -24.37 5.48
C PHE A 127 -2.51 -24.45 6.02
N TYR A 128 -3.35 -25.28 5.39
CA TYR A 128 -4.79 -25.33 5.67
C TYR A 128 -5.23 -26.65 6.32
N GLY A 129 -4.28 -27.54 6.64
CA GLY A 129 -4.56 -28.89 7.11
C GLY A 129 -5.05 -29.81 5.97
N PRO A 130 -5.25 -31.12 6.24
CA PRO A 130 -6.05 -31.95 5.36
C PRO A 130 -7.43 -31.29 5.27
N ILE A 131 -7.92 -31.05 4.05
CA ILE A 131 -9.32 -30.69 3.82
C ILE A 131 -10.15 -31.93 4.18
N SER A 132 -10.35 -32.15 5.48
CA SER A 132 -11.44 -32.95 5.98
C SER A 132 -12.71 -32.18 5.63
N GLY A 133 -13.71 -32.86 5.09
CA GLY A 133 -14.99 -32.27 4.72
C GLY A 133 -15.62 -31.39 5.82
N PRO A 134 -16.64 -30.62 5.44
CA PRO A 134 -17.00 -29.35 6.05
C PRO A 134 -17.39 -29.51 7.52
N ASN A 135 -16.59 -28.93 8.41
CA ASN A 135 -17.05 -28.48 9.73
C ASN A 135 -16.31 -27.18 10.07
N ASP A 136 -17.02 -26.08 9.86
CA ASP A 136 -16.91 -24.77 10.51
C ASP A 136 -15.55 -24.32 11.07
N VAL A 137 -14.88 -23.43 10.33
CA VAL A 137 -14.16 -22.29 10.92
C VAL A 137 -14.54 -21.04 10.15
N GLY A 138 -15.48 -20.28 10.69
CA GLY A 138 -15.92 -19.01 10.13
C GLY A 138 -14.82 -17.95 10.01
N MET A 139 -14.63 -17.44 8.80
CA MET A 139 -14.36 -16.02 8.59
C MET A 139 -15.56 -15.43 7.87
N SER A 140 -16.44 -14.83 8.67
CA SER A 140 -17.51 -13.96 8.20
C SER A 140 -16.91 -12.64 7.73
N GLY A 141 -16.91 -12.46 6.42
CA GLY A 141 -16.61 -11.22 5.74
C GLY A 141 -17.38 -11.22 4.43
N ASN A 142 -18.71 -11.14 4.53
CA ASN A 142 -19.57 -10.90 3.37
C ASN A 142 -19.16 -9.56 2.75
N GLY A 143 -18.30 -9.60 1.73
CA GLY A 143 -18.11 -8.52 0.77
C GLY A 143 -19.29 -8.41 -0.19
N ASP A 144 -20.52 -8.52 0.31
CA ASP A 144 -21.71 -8.18 -0.45
C ASP A 144 -21.76 -6.66 -0.51
N MET A 145 -21.41 -6.09 -1.66
CA MET A 145 -21.45 -4.63 -1.87
C MET A 145 -22.89 -4.09 -1.99
N GLY A 146 -23.92 -4.85 -1.58
CA GLY A 146 -25.30 -4.41 -1.56
C GLY A 146 -25.90 -4.16 -2.95
N LEU A 147 -25.24 -4.65 -4.01
CA LEU A 147 -25.65 -4.45 -5.40
C LEU A 147 -26.73 -5.43 -5.84
N SER A 148 -26.99 -6.46 -5.02
CA SER A 148 -27.97 -7.54 -5.25
C SER A 148 -29.42 -7.05 -5.36
N GLY A 149 -29.70 -5.79 -5.05
CA GLY A 149 -31.04 -5.17 -5.10
C GLY A 149 -31.34 -4.32 -6.34
N LEU A 150 -30.38 -4.10 -7.24
CA LEU A 150 -30.59 -3.20 -8.38
C LEU A 150 -31.13 -3.97 -9.60
N ARG A 151 -32.37 -3.69 -10.00
CA ARG A 151 -32.95 -4.14 -11.27
C ARG A 151 -33.05 -2.97 -12.23
N ILE A 152 -32.49 -3.13 -13.43
CA ILE A 152 -32.68 -2.19 -14.53
C ILE A 152 -34.09 -2.42 -15.06
N GLU A 153 -34.97 -1.43 -14.89
CA GLU A 153 -36.29 -1.41 -15.53
C GLU A 153 -36.28 -0.43 -16.70
N GLU A 154 -36.62 -0.92 -17.89
CA GLU A 154 -36.77 -0.07 -19.07
C GLU A 154 -38.14 0.60 -19.04
N LYS A 155 -38.16 1.92 -18.78
CA LYS A 155 -39.38 2.72 -18.83
C LYS A 155 -39.78 2.97 -20.29
N MET A 156 -40.73 2.20 -20.81
CA MET A 156 -41.36 2.47 -22.11
C MET A 156 -42.37 3.63 -21.98
N GLY A 157 -41.85 4.85 -21.84
CA GLY A 157 -42.63 6.09 -21.95
C GLY A 157 -42.47 6.70 -23.33
N LYS A 158 -43.52 6.59 -24.16
CA LYS A 158 -43.64 7.39 -25.39
C LYS A 158 -43.90 8.85 -25.02
N THR A 159 -42.86 9.67 -25.05
CA THR A 159 -42.82 10.91 -25.84
C THR A 159 -41.35 11.10 -26.22
N ALA A 160 -41.06 11.16 -27.52
CA ALA A 160 -39.79 11.69 -28.00
C ALA A 160 -39.80 13.19 -27.65
N GLY A 161 -39.41 13.51 -26.41
CA GLY A 161 -39.12 14.86 -26.00
C GLY A 161 -37.79 15.23 -26.64
N GLU A 162 -37.85 15.98 -27.73
CA GLU A 162 -36.72 16.72 -28.24
C GLU A 162 -36.28 17.68 -27.13
N VAL A 163 -35.23 17.31 -26.40
CA VAL A 163 -34.58 18.19 -25.42
C VAL A 163 -33.68 19.13 -26.22
N SER A 164 -33.88 20.45 -26.11
CA SER A 164 -33.03 21.41 -26.81
C SER A 164 -31.60 21.35 -26.24
N VAL A 165 -30.63 21.64 -27.10
CA VAL A 165 -29.18 21.52 -26.81
C VAL A 165 -28.77 22.32 -25.56
N GLU A 166 -29.49 23.39 -25.25
CA GLU A 166 -29.19 24.29 -24.13
C GLU A 166 -29.48 23.67 -22.75
N GLU A 167 -30.35 22.66 -22.64
CA GLU A 167 -30.66 21.99 -21.36
C GLU A 167 -29.61 20.95 -20.96
N TRP A 168 -28.78 20.50 -21.91
CA TRP A 168 -27.68 19.56 -21.68
C TRP A 168 -26.37 20.22 -21.21
N ILE A 169 -26.31 21.55 -21.25
CA ILE A 169 -25.12 22.29 -20.87
C ILE A 169 -25.19 22.58 -19.37
N GLY A 170 -24.53 21.74 -18.58
CA GLY A 170 -24.21 22.06 -17.19
C GLY A 170 -23.50 23.42 -17.13
N PRO A 171 -23.70 24.20 -16.05
CA PRO A 171 -23.24 25.58 -15.99
C PRO A 171 -21.73 25.67 -16.30
N SER A 172 -21.35 26.66 -17.12
CA SER A 172 -20.02 26.76 -17.76
C SER A 172 -18.82 26.87 -16.81
N ASN A 173 -19.07 26.94 -15.50
CA ASN A 173 -18.08 26.95 -14.42
C ASN A 173 -17.77 25.56 -13.84
N ALA A 174 -18.27 24.47 -14.44
CA ALA A 174 -18.02 23.10 -13.98
C ALA A 174 -16.57 22.61 -14.18
N ILE A 175 -15.71 23.40 -14.82
CA ILE A 175 -14.28 23.11 -15.01
C ILE A 175 -13.37 23.92 -14.09
N ASP A 176 -13.81 24.28 -12.88
CA ASP A 176 -12.85 24.71 -11.87
C ASP A 176 -12.30 23.47 -11.18
N GLY A 177 -11.17 22.99 -11.71
CA GLY A 177 -10.43 21.87 -11.14
C GLY A 177 -10.13 22.17 -9.67
N TYR A 178 -10.55 21.27 -8.78
CA TYR A 178 -10.19 21.36 -7.37
C TYR A 178 -8.66 21.39 -7.24
N VAL A 179 -8.10 22.56 -6.93
CA VAL A 179 -6.70 22.73 -6.55
C VAL A 179 -6.65 22.72 -5.02
N PRO A 180 -6.11 21.67 -4.38
CA PRO A 180 -6.03 21.60 -2.92
C PRO A 180 -5.30 22.83 -2.36
N ARG A 181 -6.05 23.74 -1.75
CA ARG A 181 -5.47 24.88 -1.04
C ARG A 181 -4.93 24.35 0.29
N ARG A 182 -3.61 24.47 0.46
CA ARG A 182 -2.97 24.20 1.75
C ARG A 182 -3.43 25.30 2.72
N GLU A 183 -4.41 24.99 3.57
CA GLU A 183 -4.89 25.89 4.61
C GLU A 183 -3.71 26.22 5.55
N LYS A 184 -3.25 27.46 5.49
CA LYS A 184 -2.50 28.04 6.60
C LYS A 184 -3.56 28.53 7.57
N ASN A 185 -3.68 27.83 8.70
CA ASN A 185 -4.42 28.34 9.86
C ASN A 185 -3.88 29.73 10.20
N LEU A 186 -4.65 30.75 9.86
CA LEU A 186 -4.51 32.10 10.36
C LEU A 186 -5.88 32.53 10.82
N ASP A 187 -6.07 32.42 12.12
CA ASP A 187 -7.19 33.00 12.83
C ASP A 187 -7.30 34.50 12.51
N ALA A 188 -8.48 34.91 12.04
CA ALA A 188 -8.98 36.29 12.10
C ALA A 188 -10.50 36.19 11.97
N GLY A 189 -11.31 36.47 12.98
CA GLY A 189 -11.29 37.72 13.74
C GLY A 189 -11.93 38.81 12.88
N GLN A 190 -13.26 38.83 12.81
CA GLN A 190 -14.02 39.84 12.08
C GLN A 190 -13.80 41.23 12.69
N SER A 191 -13.30 42.17 11.89
CA SER A 191 -13.17 43.59 12.22
C SER A 191 -14.45 44.34 11.86
N ASN A 192 -15.02 45.09 12.81
CA ASN A 192 -15.91 46.21 12.53
C ASN A 192 -15.09 47.51 12.40
N ASN A 193 -15.50 48.33 11.44
CA ASN A 193 -14.86 49.59 11.04
C ASN A 193 -14.89 50.65 12.14
N ASP A 194 -13.82 51.44 12.27
CA ASP A 194 -13.98 52.88 12.44
C ASP A 194 -12.73 53.70 12.06
N ARG A 195 -13.00 54.89 11.52
CA ARG A 195 -12.04 55.83 10.93
C ARG A 195 -11.30 56.64 11.99
N LYS A 196 -9.96 56.76 11.91
CA LYS A 196 -9.27 58.06 12.05
C LYS A 196 -7.79 58.04 11.67
N SER A 197 -7.41 59.19 11.12
CA SER A 197 -6.12 59.65 10.60
C SER A 197 -4.93 59.58 11.57
N GLY A 198 -3.73 59.36 11.03
CA GLY A 198 -2.48 59.73 11.71
C GLY A 198 -1.22 59.36 10.93
N LYS A 199 -0.59 60.34 10.29
CA LYS A 199 0.77 60.31 9.73
C LYS A 199 1.80 59.86 10.79
N LYS A 200 2.79 59.05 10.40
CA LYS A 200 4.24 59.33 10.57
C LYS A 200 5.11 58.24 9.94
N GLU A 201 6.14 58.71 9.25
CA GLU A 201 7.24 57.96 8.63
C GLU A 201 8.20 57.38 9.68
N HIS A 202 8.91 56.31 9.32
CA HIS A 202 10.38 56.25 9.09
C HIS A 202 11.02 54.92 9.55
N ILE A 203 11.92 54.42 8.68
CA ILE A 203 13.17 53.67 8.97
C ILE A 203 12.98 52.27 9.58
N GLY A 204 13.32 51.16 8.93
CA GLY A 204 14.49 50.89 8.11
C GLY A 204 15.53 50.14 8.95
N LYS A 205 15.70 48.83 8.71
CA LYS A 205 17.01 48.15 8.71
C LYS A 205 16.88 46.68 8.28
N PHE A 206 17.41 46.45 7.08
CA PHE A 206 17.85 45.20 6.53
C PHE A 206 19.16 44.78 7.24
N SER A 207 19.28 43.52 7.62
CA SER A 207 20.57 42.82 7.80
C SER A 207 20.26 41.32 7.73
N SER A 208 20.46 40.65 6.60
CA SER A 208 21.75 40.21 6.05
C SER A 208 22.57 39.45 7.09
N TRP A 209 22.54 38.12 7.00
CA TRP A 209 23.71 37.32 7.33
C TRP A 209 23.96 36.33 6.20
N VAL A 210 24.93 36.72 5.39
CA VAL A 210 25.58 35.97 4.33
C VAL A 210 26.93 35.51 4.88
N VAL A 211 27.32 34.31 4.46
CA VAL A 211 28.61 33.59 4.63
C VAL A 211 29.01 33.09 6.04
N LEU A 212 29.22 31.78 6.13
CA LEU A 212 30.61 31.27 6.19
C LEU A 212 30.72 29.87 5.56
N PHE A 213 31.32 29.87 4.38
CA PHE A 213 32.05 28.76 3.76
C PHE A 213 33.37 28.58 4.53
N VAL A 214 33.89 27.35 4.63
CA VAL A 214 35.31 26.91 4.73
C VAL A 214 35.28 25.51 5.41
N LEU A 215 35.37 24.41 4.66
CA LEU A 215 36.61 23.71 4.27
C LEU A 215 37.50 23.31 5.46
N CYS A 216 37.31 22.07 5.93
CA CYS A 216 38.38 21.10 6.17
C CYS A 216 37.80 19.69 6.20
#